data_AF-A0A1G8ZFD5-F1
#
_entry.id   AF-A0A1G8ZFD5-F1
#
_cell.length_a   1.000
_cell.length_b   1.000
_cell.length_c   1.000
_cell.angle_alpha   90.00
_cell.angle_beta   90.00
_cell.angle_gamma   90.00
#
_symmetry.space_group_name_H-M   'P 1'
#
loop_
_entity.id
_entity.type
_entity.pdbx_description
1 polymer ?
#
loop_
_entity_poly.entity_id
_entity_poly.type
_entity_poly.pdbx_seq_one_letter_code
_entity_poly.pdbx_strand_id
1 'polypeptide(L)'
;MIELTYFVEGSSEPEVYQVIQFNPGEPWQLVNGDEVIGTLDNEYGLWNLRSWVAVPDGLATGIGRLIENQHFNKLPALISRRWSAYIQQVVMISDAEYLVICVEGIDLERFEKVFSGSIAELVKDEWKIRFRVYDALMGNDFEVLVN
;
A
#
# COMPACT_ATOMS: atom_id res chain seq x y z
N MET A 1 -6.69 -0.42 6.80
CA MET A 1 -7.04 -1.78 6.35
C MET A 1 -6.99 -1.81 4.84
N ILE A 2 -6.41 -2.86 4.27
CA ILE A 2 -6.42 -3.15 2.83
C ILE A 2 -7.00 -4.54 2.66
N GLU A 3 -7.89 -4.71 1.69
CA GLU A 3 -8.51 -6.00 1.36
C GLU A 3 -8.32 -6.28 -0.12
N LEU A 4 -7.81 -7.47 -0.43
CA LEU A 4 -7.61 -7.96 -1.79
C LEU A 4 -8.31 -9.31 -1.97
N THR A 5 -8.82 -9.53 -3.16
CA THR A 5 -9.38 -10.84 -3.55
C THR A 5 -8.40 -11.55 -4.48
N TYR A 6 -8.00 -12.76 -4.10
CA TYR A 6 -7.16 -13.63 -4.91
C TYR A 6 -7.98 -14.80 -5.48
N PHE A 7 -7.82 -15.03 -6.78
CA PHE A 7 -8.44 -16.15 -7.50
C PHE A 7 -7.36 -17.15 -7.87
N VAL A 8 -7.52 -18.41 -7.48
CA VAL A 8 -6.59 -19.47 -7.87
C VAL A 8 -6.76 -19.78 -9.36
N GLU A 9 -5.73 -19.53 -10.15
CA GLU A 9 -5.72 -19.84 -11.59
C GLU A 9 -5.68 -21.35 -11.83
N GLY A 10 -6.43 -21.84 -12.83
CA GLY A 10 -6.30 -23.20 -13.35
C GLY A 10 -7.17 -24.28 -12.69
N SER A 11 -8.09 -23.92 -11.79
CA SER A 11 -9.11 -24.81 -11.25
C SER A 11 -10.44 -24.67 -12.02
N SER A 12 -11.19 -25.77 -12.17
CA SER A 12 -12.51 -25.78 -12.81
C SER A 12 -13.57 -25.06 -11.98
N GLU A 13 -13.35 -24.98 -10.67
CA GLU A 13 -14.07 -24.11 -9.73
C GLU A 13 -13.01 -23.24 -9.06
N PRO A 14 -12.92 -21.94 -9.39
CA PRO A 14 -11.87 -21.07 -8.84
C PRO A 14 -12.06 -20.92 -7.34
N GLU A 15 -11.12 -21.48 -6.57
CA GLU A 15 -10.99 -21.15 -5.16
C GLU A 15 -10.68 -19.66 -5.01
N VAL A 16 -11.38 -19.02 -4.07
CA VAL A 16 -11.26 -17.59 -3.80
C VAL A 16 -10.77 -17.40 -2.38
N TYR A 17 -9.75 -16.54 -2.24
CA TYR A 17 -9.21 -16.17 -0.96
C TYR A 17 -9.31 -14.65 -0.78
N GLN A 18 -9.74 -14.21 0.40
CA GLN A 18 -9.58 -12.83 0.83
C GLN A 18 -8.22 -12.67 1.52
N VAL A 19 -7.54 -11.57 1.23
CA VAL A 19 -6.22 -11.26 1.77
C VAL A 19 -6.28 -9.87 2.39
N ILE A 20 -6.19 -9.81 3.72
CA ILE A 20 -6.51 -8.61 4.48
C ILE A 20 -5.28 -8.17 5.28
N GLN A 21 -4.86 -6.92 5.10
CA GLN A 21 -3.90 -6.28 6.00
C GLN A 21 -4.65 -5.28 6.87
N PHE A 22 -4.72 -5.54 8.18
CA PHE A 22 -5.40 -4.65 9.11
C PHE A 22 -4.64 -3.34 9.27
N ASN A 23 -3.34 -3.42 9.60
CA ASN A 23 -2.46 -2.26 9.74
C ASN A 23 -1.21 -2.37 8.84
N PRO A 24 -0.67 -1.22 8.37
CA PRO A 24 0.57 -1.20 7.60
C PRO A 24 1.72 -1.89 8.34
N GLY A 25 2.43 -2.76 7.63
CA GLY A 25 3.59 -3.48 8.16
C GLY A 25 3.25 -4.73 8.99
N GLU A 26 1.98 -4.97 9.31
CA GLU A 26 1.56 -6.25 9.90
C GLU A 26 1.45 -7.36 8.83
N PRO A 27 1.57 -8.64 9.22
CA PRO A 27 1.29 -9.76 8.34
C PRO A 27 -0.13 -9.70 7.78
N TRP A 28 -0.27 -10.05 6.52
CA TRP A 28 -1.56 -10.21 5.86
C TRP A 28 -2.27 -11.44 6.43
N GLN A 29 -3.58 -11.34 6.61
CA GLN A 29 -4.44 -12.47 6.98
C GLN A 29 -5.00 -13.10 5.71
N LEU A 30 -4.90 -14.42 5.63
CA LEU A 30 -5.51 -15.22 4.57
C LEU A 30 -6.85 -15.75 5.06
N VAL A 31 -7.92 -15.45 4.34
CA VAL A 31 -9.29 -15.81 4.70
C VAL A 31 -9.91 -16.63 3.57
N ASN A 32 -10.61 -17.71 3.93
CA ASN A 32 -11.40 -18.53 3.02
C ASN A 32 -12.84 -18.62 3.55
N GLY A 33 -13.80 -18.07 2.80
CA GLY A 33 -15.15 -17.85 3.31
C GLY A 33 -15.13 -16.89 4.49
N ASP A 34 -15.60 -17.35 5.65
CA ASP A 34 -15.65 -16.55 6.89
C ASP A 34 -14.53 -16.91 7.89
N GLU A 35 -13.59 -17.77 7.51
CA GLU A 35 -12.54 -18.28 8.39
C GLU A 35 -11.17 -17.72 7.99
N VAL A 36 -10.43 -17.18 8.97
CA VAL A 36 -8.99 -16.95 8.80
C VAL A 36 -8.33 -18.33 8.78
N ILE A 37 -7.48 -18.58 7.79
CA ILE A 37 -6.82 -19.88 7.59
C ILE A 37 -5.29 -19.80 7.63
N GLY A 38 -4.74 -18.59 7.57
CA GLY A 38 -3.30 -18.39 7.57
C GLY A 38 -2.87 -16.94 7.70
N THR A 39 -1.58 -16.73 7.88
CA THR A 39 -0.94 -15.41 7.81
C THR A 39 0.17 -15.42 6.76
N LEU A 40 0.28 -14.35 5.99
CA LEU A 40 1.27 -14.16 4.95
C LEU A 40 2.15 -12.93 5.27
N ASP A 41 3.46 -13.11 5.29
CA ASP A 41 4.43 -12.01 5.42
C ASP A 41 5.49 -12.06 4.32
N ASN A 42 6.14 -10.91 4.10
CA ASN A 42 7.29 -10.81 3.20
C ASN A 42 8.54 -10.58 4.05
N GLU A 43 9.37 -11.62 4.15
CA GLU A 43 10.68 -11.52 4.80
C GLU A 43 11.76 -11.55 3.72
N TYR A 44 12.51 -10.45 3.61
CA TYR A 44 13.62 -10.31 2.66
C TYR A 44 13.25 -10.59 1.18
N GLY A 45 12.03 -10.22 0.78
CA GLY A 45 11.54 -10.44 -0.59
C GLY A 45 10.96 -11.83 -0.82
N LEU A 46 10.88 -12.68 0.21
CA LEU A 46 10.25 -13.99 0.15
C LEU A 46 8.91 -13.96 0.89
N TRP A 47 7.86 -14.37 0.18
CA TRP A 47 6.51 -14.49 0.73
C TRP A 47 6.35 -15.81 1.47
N ASN A 48 6.16 -15.75 2.79
CA ASN A 48 5.98 -16.93 3.63
C ASN A 48 4.53 -17.02 4.12
N LEU A 49 3.89 -18.16 3.85
CA LEU A 49 2.54 -18.46 4.32
C LEU A 49 2.63 -19.42 5.51
N ARG A 50 2.17 -18.95 6.67
CA ARG A 50 1.91 -19.79 7.85
C ARG A 50 0.42 -20.12 7.89
N SER A 51 0.06 -21.30 7.40
CA SER A 51 -1.31 -21.81 7.36
C SER A 51 -1.53 -22.87 8.42
N TRP A 52 -2.74 -22.93 9.00
CA TRP A 52 -3.17 -24.04 9.87
C TRP A 52 -4.04 -25.07 9.14
N VAL A 53 -4.33 -24.85 7.86
CA VAL A 53 -5.01 -25.79 6.96
C VAL A 53 -4.14 -26.13 5.76
N ALA A 54 -4.48 -27.20 5.05
CA ALA A 54 -3.87 -27.48 3.76
C ALA A 54 -4.25 -26.38 2.76
N VAL A 55 -3.27 -25.87 2.03
CA VAL A 55 -3.44 -24.82 1.03
C VAL A 55 -2.80 -25.25 -0.29
N PRO A 56 -3.28 -24.75 -1.45
CA PRO A 56 -2.69 -25.05 -2.74
C PRO A 56 -1.21 -24.64 -2.82
N ASP A 57 -0.44 -25.45 -3.56
CA ASP A 57 0.95 -25.13 -3.87
C ASP A 57 1.04 -23.81 -4.64
N GLY A 58 2.02 -22.97 -4.28
CA GLY A 58 2.23 -21.68 -4.93
C GLY A 58 1.26 -20.56 -4.54
N LEU A 59 0.30 -20.82 -3.63
CA LEU A 59 -0.65 -19.80 -3.15
C LEU A 59 0.07 -18.56 -2.59
N ALA A 60 1.09 -18.77 -1.75
CA ALA A 60 1.89 -17.69 -1.17
C ALA A 60 2.54 -16.80 -2.26
N THR A 61 3.14 -17.43 -3.28
CA THR A 61 3.76 -16.73 -4.40
C THR A 61 2.73 -15.98 -5.24
N GLY A 62 1.58 -16.59 -5.50
CA GLY A 62 0.50 -15.98 -6.27
C GLY A 62 -0.08 -14.74 -5.59
N ILE A 63 -0.36 -14.83 -4.29
CA ILE A 63 -0.83 -13.71 -3.48
C ILE A 63 0.24 -12.65 -3.35
N GLY A 64 1.49 -13.03 -3.11
CA GLY A 64 2.60 -12.09 -3.04
C GLY A 64 2.74 -11.25 -4.30
N ARG A 65 2.63 -11.89 -5.47
CA ARG A 65 2.61 -11.21 -6.77
C ARG A 65 1.38 -10.30 -6.93
N LEU A 66 0.21 -10.71 -6.45
CA LEU A 66 -0.99 -9.86 -6.44
C LEU A 66 -0.74 -8.59 -5.63
N ILE A 67 -0.22 -8.73 -4.40
CA ILE A 67 0.10 -7.62 -3.49
C ILE A 67 1.12 -6.70 -4.16
N GLU A 68 2.27 -7.21 -4.62
CA GLU A 68 3.33 -6.42 -5.25
C GLU A 68 2.87 -5.64 -6.50
N ASN A 69 1.87 -6.16 -7.20
CA ASN A 69 1.33 -5.51 -8.39
C ASN A 69 0.38 -4.37 -8.08
N GLN A 70 -0.14 -4.27 -6.86
CA GLN A 70 -1.01 -3.18 -6.47
C GLN A 70 -0.30 -1.84 -6.57
N HIS A 71 -1.00 -0.85 -7.14
CA HIS A 71 -0.43 0.50 -7.32
C HIS A 71 -0.07 1.14 -5.99
N PHE A 72 -0.85 0.89 -4.94
CA PHE A 72 -0.58 1.41 -3.60
C PHE A 72 0.79 1.00 -3.03
N ASN A 73 1.35 -0.14 -3.43
CA ASN A 73 2.68 -0.58 -3.02
C ASN A 73 3.81 0.14 -3.77
N LYS A 74 3.53 0.66 -4.97
CA LYS A 74 4.51 1.36 -5.81
C LYS A 74 4.49 2.87 -5.58
N LEU A 75 3.33 3.42 -5.23
CA LEU A 75 3.11 4.86 -5.12
C LEU A 75 4.04 5.56 -4.12
N PRO A 76 4.31 5.06 -2.90
CA PRO A 76 5.28 5.67 -1.99
C PRO A 76 6.67 5.86 -2.61
N ALA A 77 7.20 4.84 -3.28
CA ALA A 77 8.50 4.91 -3.93
C ALA A 77 8.50 5.89 -5.11
N LEU A 78 7.40 5.95 -5.88
CA LEU A 78 7.25 6.91 -6.98
C LEU A 78 7.22 8.35 -6.48
N ILE A 79 6.47 8.62 -5.40
CA ILE A 79 6.39 9.94 -4.76
C ILE A 79 7.77 10.35 -4.22
N SER A 80 8.41 9.50 -3.41
CA SER A 80 9.75 9.77 -2.86
C SER A 80 10.78 10.05 -3.95
N ARG A 81 10.70 9.34 -5.10
CA ARG A 81 11.61 9.57 -6.22
C ARG A 81 11.32 10.89 -6.96
N ARG A 82 10.04 11.23 -7.19
CA ARG A 82 9.64 12.43 -7.94
C ARG A 82 9.98 13.71 -7.19
N TRP A 83 9.86 13.71 -5.86
CA TRP A 83 10.13 14.86 -5.01
C TRP A 83 11.23 14.58 -3.98
N SER A 84 12.30 13.89 -4.38
CA SER A 84 13.41 13.50 -3.50
C SER A 84 14.12 14.68 -2.80
N ALA A 85 14.03 15.87 -3.38
CA ALA A 85 14.56 17.09 -2.77
C ALA A 85 13.65 17.71 -1.68
N TYR A 86 12.39 17.27 -1.59
CA TYR A 86 11.38 17.80 -0.66
C TYR A 86 10.90 16.76 0.34
N ILE A 87 10.89 15.48 -0.02
CA ILE A 87 10.28 14.39 0.75
C ILE A 87 11.37 13.52 1.37
N GLN A 88 11.30 13.36 2.69
CA GLN A 88 12.12 12.42 3.46
C GLN A 88 11.51 11.02 3.44
N GLN A 89 10.19 10.92 3.65
CA GLN A 89 9.52 9.63 3.79
C GLN A 89 8.08 9.70 3.29
N VAL A 90 7.60 8.60 2.74
CA VAL A 90 6.19 8.39 2.43
C VAL A 90 5.75 7.08 3.09
N VAL A 91 4.72 7.15 3.90
CA VAL A 91 4.16 6.02 4.62
C VAL A 91 2.73 5.81 4.13
N MET A 92 2.44 4.60 3.65
CA MET A 92 1.08 4.19 3.34
C MET A 92 0.35 3.85 4.63
N ILE A 93 -0.76 4.53 4.91
CA ILE A 93 -1.63 4.25 6.06
C ILE A 93 -2.75 3.27 5.65
N SER A 94 -3.27 3.43 4.44
CA SER A 94 -4.19 2.52 3.76
C SER A 94 -4.04 2.65 2.25
N ASP A 95 -4.82 1.89 1.49
CA ASP A 95 -4.98 2.04 0.05
C ASP A 95 -5.62 3.38 -0.38
N ALA A 96 -6.18 4.15 0.57
CA ALA A 96 -6.79 5.45 0.33
C ALA A 96 -6.11 6.60 1.12
N GLU A 97 -5.05 6.34 1.87
CA GLU A 97 -4.42 7.35 2.72
C GLU A 97 -2.90 7.19 2.85
N TYR A 98 -2.19 8.31 2.65
CA TYR A 98 -0.74 8.41 2.76
C TYR A 98 -0.33 9.54 3.68
N LEU A 99 0.70 9.28 4.47
CA LEU A 99 1.46 10.27 5.23
C LEU A 99 2.75 10.58 4.47
N VAL A 100 3.00 11.85 4.19
CA VAL A 100 4.20 12.35 3.52
C VAL A 100 4.96 13.23 4.50
N ILE A 101 6.22 12.93 4.73
CA ILE A 101 7.10 13.66 5.65
C ILE A 101 8.17 14.35 4.81
N CYS A 102 8.24 15.66 4.91
CA CYS A 102 9.21 16.47 4.18
C CYS A 102 10.59 16.49 4.85
N VAL A 103 11.61 16.81 4.07
CA VAL A 103 12.96 17.07 4.60
C VAL A 103 12.98 18.37 5.41
N GLU A 104 13.98 18.52 6.28
CA GLU A 104 14.11 19.73 7.10
C GLU A 104 14.41 20.98 6.26
N GLY A 105 13.85 22.13 6.69
CA GLY A 105 14.14 23.43 6.09
C GLY A 105 13.45 23.72 4.75
N ILE A 106 12.46 22.90 4.35
CA ILE A 106 11.67 23.20 3.15
C ILE A 106 10.69 24.36 3.37
N ASP A 107 10.38 25.04 2.28
CA ASP A 107 9.24 25.95 2.20
C ASP A 107 7.97 25.13 1.90
N LEU A 108 7.18 24.85 2.94
CA LEU A 108 6.00 23.99 2.86
C LEU A 108 4.90 24.60 1.97
N GLU A 109 4.68 25.92 2.02
CA GLU A 109 3.68 26.60 1.17
C GLU A 109 4.04 26.52 -0.31
N ARG A 110 5.33 26.66 -0.64
CA ARG A 110 5.80 26.45 -2.01
C ARG A 110 5.63 25.00 -2.43
N PHE A 111 5.95 24.06 -1.54
CA PHE A 111 5.82 22.64 -1.84
C PHE A 111 4.36 22.23 -2.03
N GLU A 112 3.42 22.76 -1.26
CA GLU A 112 1.98 22.53 -1.41
C GLU A 112 1.51 22.80 -2.84
N LYS A 113 1.89 23.95 -3.42
CA LYS A 113 1.51 24.32 -4.80
C LYS A 113 2.07 23.35 -5.83
N VAL A 114 3.30 22.90 -5.65
CA VAL A 114 3.97 21.95 -6.54
C VAL A 114 3.35 20.56 -6.41
N PHE A 115 3.10 20.12 -5.18
CA PHE A 115 2.59 18.79 -4.88
C PHE A 115 1.14 18.64 -5.33
N SER A 116 0.25 19.56 -4.92
CA SER A 116 -1.17 19.56 -5.30
C SER A 116 -1.39 19.67 -6.81
N GLY A 117 -0.54 20.41 -7.53
CA GLY A 117 -0.64 20.56 -8.98
C GLY A 117 -0.18 19.34 -9.79
N SER A 118 0.49 18.35 -9.18
CA SER A 118 1.12 17.25 -9.93
C SER A 118 0.89 15.85 -9.37
N ILE A 119 0.41 15.71 -8.13
CA ILE A 119 0.21 14.38 -7.51
C ILE A 119 -0.85 13.54 -8.24
N ALA A 120 -1.87 14.17 -8.82
CA ALA A 120 -2.89 13.49 -9.62
C ALA A 120 -2.31 12.74 -10.84
N GLU A 121 -1.15 13.13 -11.36
CA GLU A 121 -0.50 12.43 -12.48
C GLU A 121 0.11 11.08 -12.07
N LEU A 122 0.35 10.86 -10.78
CA LEU A 122 0.91 9.62 -10.24
C LEU A 122 -0.17 8.67 -9.70
N VAL A 123 -1.34 9.20 -9.34
CA VAL A 123 -2.47 8.41 -8.87
C VAL A 123 -3.15 7.78 -10.09
N LYS A 124 -3.43 6.48 -9.98
CA LYS A 124 -4.10 5.70 -11.03
C LYS A 124 -5.35 5.00 -10.53
N ASP A 125 -5.60 5.12 -9.24
CA ASP A 125 -6.66 4.44 -8.54
C ASP A 125 -7.98 5.12 -8.87
N GLU A 126 -9.05 4.33 -8.98
CA GLU A 126 -10.37 4.87 -9.36
C GLU A 126 -11.11 5.52 -8.17
N TRP A 127 -10.51 5.44 -6.97
CA TRP A 127 -11.05 5.99 -5.73
C TRP A 127 -10.22 7.16 -5.23
N LYS A 128 -10.84 7.95 -4.35
CA LYS A 128 -10.18 9.11 -3.74
C LYS A 128 -9.07 8.70 -2.80
N ILE A 129 -7.90 9.29 -2.98
CA ILE A 129 -6.73 9.15 -2.11
C ILE A 129 -6.47 10.45 -1.36
N ARG A 130 -6.23 10.33 -0.06
CA ARG A 130 -5.81 11.43 0.82
C ARG A 130 -4.30 11.39 1.04
N PHE A 131 -3.66 12.54 0.85
CA PHE A 131 -2.28 12.78 1.24
C PHE A 131 -2.26 13.79 2.37
N ARG A 132 -1.70 13.42 3.52
CA ARG A 132 -1.35 14.36 4.59
C ARG A 132 0.14 14.63 4.51
N VAL A 133 0.53 15.87 4.29
CA VAL A 133 1.92 16.27 4.10
C VAL A 133 2.36 17.11 5.29
N TYR A 134 3.43 16.71 5.96
CA TYR A 134 3.97 17.39 7.13
C TYR A 134 5.38 17.90 6.85
N ASP A 135 5.74 19.01 7.49
CA ASP A 135 7.15 19.39 7.64
C ASP A 135 7.92 18.36 8.51
N ALA A 136 9.26 18.47 8.51
CA ALA A 136 10.11 17.53 9.23
C ALA A 136 9.88 17.50 10.75
N LEU A 137 9.32 18.58 11.32
CA LEU A 137 9.05 18.72 12.76
C LEU A 137 7.61 18.36 13.13
N MET A 138 6.78 17.98 12.16
CA MET A 138 5.35 17.74 12.33
C MET A 138 4.60 18.96 12.92
N GLY A 139 5.13 20.17 12.70
CA GLY A 139 4.59 21.40 13.24
C GLY A 139 3.63 22.11 12.30
N ASN A 140 3.79 21.90 10.99
CA ASN A 140 2.92 22.41 9.94
C ASN A 140 2.56 21.31 8.96
N ASP A 141 1.35 21.40 8.40
CA ASP A 141 0.82 20.41 7.48
C ASP A 141 -0.09 21.01 6.41
N PHE A 142 -0.34 20.22 5.37
CA PHE A 142 -1.43 20.43 4.42
C PHE A 142 -1.99 19.09 3.94
N GLU A 143 -3.23 19.10 3.45
CA GLU A 143 -3.88 17.92 2.87
C GLU A 143 -4.18 18.11 1.39
N VAL A 144 -4.00 17.03 0.61
CA VAL A 144 -4.41 16.96 -0.80
C VAL A 144 -5.28 15.72 -1.01
N LEU A 145 -6.42 15.92 -1.67
CA LEU A 145 -7.33 14.86 -2.09
C LEU A 145 -7.33 14.76 -3.62
N VAL A 146 -7.05 13.57 -4.15
CA VAL A 146 -7.00 13.29 -5.59
C VAL A 146 -7.67 11.97 -5.95
N ASN A 147 -7.97 11.79 -7.23
CA ASN A 147 -8.60 10.60 -7.82
C ASN A 147 -7.94 10.33 -9.16
#